data_AF-A0A3D0QY14-F1
#
_entry.id   AF-A0A3D0QY14-F1
#
_cell.length_a   1.000
_cell.length_b   1.000
_cell.length_c   1.000
_cell.angle_alpha   90.00
_cell.angle_beta   90.00
_cell.angle_gamma   90.00
#
_symmetry.space_group_name_H-M   'P 1'
#
loop_
_entity.id
_entity.type
_entity.pdbx_description
1 polymer ?
#
loop_
_entity_poly.entity_id
_entity_poly.type
_entity_poly.pdbx_seq_one_letter_code
_entity_poly.pdbx_strand_id
1 'polypeptide(L)'
;MPIAHVGPVGPCSTLRSFNLEFRTGGDDLRGNSEVIVWLRTTNGDVELRHVWGRFADHSSNSKLVTFQNANWGANSCSITGVSIRMVSHPEWHESTGNWNMDGFAVQGYSSTGAYRYSLSRSTANKRFTGSSPWWHTTG
;
A
#
# COMPACT_ATOMS: atom_id res chain seq x y z
N MET A 1 5.32 17.39 16.05
CA MET A 1 5.25 16.46 14.91
C MET A 1 4.32 15.33 15.33
N PRO A 2 3.18 15.05 14.67
CA PRO A 2 2.40 13.87 15.00
C PRO A 2 3.26 12.63 14.74
N ILE A 3 3.37 11.76 15.73
CA ILE A 3 4.07 10.49 15.61
C ILE A 3 3.29 9.67 14.57
N ALA A 4 3.99 9.17 13.55
CA ALA A 4 3.41 8.22 12.62
C ALA A 4 2.85 7.03 13.43
N HIS A 5 1.52 6.85 13.43
CA HIS A 5 0.90 5.72 14.11
C HIS A 5 0.85 4.55 13.14
N VAL A 6 1.58 3.49 13.47
CA VAL A 6 1.46 2.21 12.79
C VAL A 6 1.09 1.14 13.80
N GLY A 7 -0.02 0.46 13.54
CA GLY A 7 -0.48 -0.62 14.40
C GLY A 7 -1.99 -0.74 14.52
N PRO A 8 -2.44 -1.70 15.36
CA PRO A 8 -3.85 -1.93 15.63
C PRO A 8 -4.48 -0.74 16.35
N VAL A 9 -5.74 -0.47 16.03
CA VAL A 9 -6.56 0.55 16.68
C VAL A 9 -7.60 -0.14 17.57
N GLY A 10 -7.34 -0.12 18.88
CA GLY A 10 -8.14 -0.85 19.86
C GLY A 10 -7.86 -2.36 19.85
N PRO A 11 -8.82 -3.22 20.26
CA PRO A 11 -8.61 -4.65 20.33
C PRO A 11 -8.31 -5.27 18.95
N CYS A 12 -7.51 -6.33 18.98
CA CYS A 12 -7.19 -7.13 17.80
C CYS A 12 -8.46 -7.60 17.10
N SER A 13 -8.51 -7.44 15.79
CA SER A 13 -9.66 -7.83 15.00
C SER A 13 -9.24 -8.29 13.61
N THR A 14 -10.04 -9.15 13.01
CA THR A 14 -9.87 -9.57 11.63
C THR A 14 -10.31 -8.45 10.71
N LEU A 15 -9.38 -7.91 9.93
CA LEU A 15 -9.59 -6.89 8.93
C LEU A 15 -10.10 -7.50 7.63
N ARG A 16 -11.04 -6.81 6.98
CA ARG A 16 -11.78 -7.29 5.79
C ARG A 16 -11.75 -6.28 4.66
N SER A 17 -11.60 -5.01 4.97
CA SER A 17 -11.44 -3.96 3.98
C SER A 17 -10.34 -3.00 4.36
N PHE A 18 -9.73 -2.41 3.33
CA PHE A 18 -8.58 -1.54 3.44
C PHE A 18 -8.75 -0.35 2.50
N ASN A 19 -8.53 0.85 3.02
CA ASN A 19 -8.32 2.03 2.19
C ASN A 19 -6.81 2.24 2.05
N LEU A 20 -6.32 2.18 0.81
CA LEU A 20 -4.91 2.39 0.47
C LEU A 20 -4.78 3.78 -0.15
N GLU A 21 -3.92 4.63 0.40
CA GLU A 21 -3.62 5.95 -0.15
C GLU A 21 -2.19 5.98 -0.65
N PHE A 22 -2.02 6.22 -1.96
CA PHE A 22 -0.74 6.41 -2.62
C PHE A 22 -0.51 7.90 -2.86
N ARG A 23 0.70 8.38 -2.55
CA ARG A 23 1.14 9.73 -2.92
C ARG A 23 2.24 9.64 -3.96
N THR A 24 2.12 10.43 -5.00
CA THR A 24 3.21 10.63 -5.95
C THR A 24 3.87 11.96 -5.67
N GLY A 25 5.20 11.96 -5.69
CA GLY A 25 6.00 13.18 -5.58
C GLY A 25 6.12 13.86 -6.94
N GLY A 26 7.30 14.40 -7.25
CA GLY A 26 7.56 15.04 -8.55
C GLY A 26 7.63 14.12 -9.77
N ASP A 27 7.15 12.87 -9.68
CA ASP A 27 7.09 11.92 -10.78
C ASP A 27 5.84 11.06 -10.68
N ASP A 28 5.33 10.58 -11.81
CA ASP A 28 4.03 9.94 -11.95
C ASP A 28 4.15 8.41 -12.14
N LEU A 29 3.10 7.67 -11.79
CA LEU A 29 2.94 6.27 -12.19
C LEU A 29 2.27 6.29 -13.57
N ARG A 30 2.94 5.78 -14.62
CA ARG A 30 2.50 6.02 -16.01
C ARG A 30 1.71 4.86 -16.60
N GLY A 31 0.92 5.14 -17.64
CA GLY A 31 0.28 4.15 -18.49
C GLY A 31 -0.50 3.05 -17.79
N ASN A 32 -0.22 1.81 -18.20
CA ASN A 32 -0.76 0.58 -17.62
C ASN A 32 0.19 -0.03 -16.58
N SER A 33 1.00 0.80 -15.90
CA SER A 33 1.86 0.34 -14.81
C SER A 33 1.08 -0.39 -13.74
N GLU A 34 1.76 -1.31 -13.07
CA GLU A 34 1.18 -2.21 -12.11
C GLU A 34 2.02 -2.24 -10.84
N VAL A 35 1.32 -2.10 -9.71
CA VAL A 35 1.91 -2.31 -8.39
C VAL A 35 1.07 -3.27 -7.59
N ILE A 36 1.73 -4.13 -6.81
CA ILE A 36 1.05 -5.03 -5.86
C ILE A 36 1.36 -4.58 -4.45
N VAL A 37 0.31 -4.48 -3.64
CA VAL A 37 0.41 -4.17 -2.21
C VAL A 37 0.24 -5.44 -1.39
N TRP A 38 1.11 -5.64 -0.41
CA TRP A 38 1.10 -6.74 0.54
C TRP A 38 1.09 -6.23 1.97
N LEU A 39 0.24 -6.78 2.83
CA LEU A 39 0.42 -6.68 4.27
C LEU A 39 1.51 -7.66 4.69
N ARG A 40 2.49 -7.17 5.46
CA ARG A 40 3.46 -8.03 6.13
C ARG A 40 2.86 -8.47 7.45
N THR A 41 2.83 -9.78 7.71
CA THR A 41 2.30 -10.29 8.98
C THR A 41 3.25 -11.30 9.61
N THR A 42 3.11 -11.55 10.91
CA THR A 42 3.87 -12.60 11.61
C THR A 42 3.57 -14.01 11.11
N ASN A 43 2.45 -14.21 10.41
CA ASN A 43 1.96 -15.52 9.98
C ASN A 43 2.06 -15.72 8.46
N GLY A 44 2.73 -14.80 7.75
CA GLY A 44 2.85 -14.80 6.29
C GLY A 44 2.24 -13.54 5.67
N ASP A 45 2.84 -13.08 4.56
CA ASP A 45 2.38 -11.87 3.89
C ASP A 45 1.03 -12.10 3.19
N VAL A 46 0.14 -11.11 3.26
CA VAL A 46 -1.19 -11.15 2.64
C VAL A 46 -1.22 -10.18 1.47
N GLU A 47 -1.43 -10.68 0.26
CA GLU A 47 -1.64 -9.83 -0.91
C GLU A 47 -2.97 -9.10 -0.80
N LEU A 48 -2.96 -7.78 -0.96
CA LEU A 48 -4.16 -6.96 -0.94
C LEU A 48 -4.75 -6.80 -2.34
N ARG A 49 -3.96 -6.22 -3.25
CA ARG A 49 -4.47 -5.74 -4.53
C ARG A 49 -3.35 -5.43 -5.53
N HIS A 50 -3.60 -5.85 -6.76
CA HIS A 50 -2.97 -5.29 -7.95
C HIS A 50 -3.63 -3.94 -8.30
N VAL A 51 -2.83 -2.89 -8.32
CA VAL A 51 -3.25 -1.53 -8.63
C VAL A 51 -2.67 -1.15 -9.99
N TRP A 52 -3.57 -0.82 -10.92
CA TRP A 52 -3.28 -0.53 -12.30
C TRP A 52 -3.62 0.93 -12.64
N GLY A 53 -2.91 1.46 -13.63
CA GLY A 53 -3.23 2.72 -14.28
C GLY A 53 -2.36 3.88 -13.83
N ARG A 54 -2.69 5.06 -14.36
CA ARG A 54 -1.90 6.26 -14.16
C ARG A 54 -2.18 6.94 -12.81
N PHE A 55 -1.14 7.31 -12.08
CA PHE A 55 -1.19 8.29 -10.98
C PHE A 55 -0.38 9.51 -11.40
N ALA A 56 -1.02 10.66 -11.61
CA ALA A 56 -0.35 11.92 -11.98
C ALA A 56 0.73 12.31 -10.95
N ASP A 57 1.67 13.16 -11.32
CA ASP A 57 2.65 13.70 -10.37
C ASP A 57 1.96 14.58 -9.32
N HIS A 58 2.57 14.72 -8.15
CA HIS A 58 2.09 15.51 -7.02
C HIS A 58 0.63 15.19 -6.62
N SER A 59 0.18 13.95 -6.79
CA SER A 59 -1.22 13.56 -6.61
C SER A 59 -1.40 12.54 -5.48
N SER A 60 -2.63 12.44 -4.98
CA SER A 60 -3.04 11.40 -4.03
C SER A 60 -4.09 10.52 -4.66
N ASN A 61 -3.88 9.21 -4.60
CA ASN A 61 -4.74 8.22 -5.22
C ASN A 61 -5.17 7.20 -4.17
N SER A 62 -6.49 7.05 -4.00
CA SER A 62 -7.05 6.11 -3.04
C SER A 62 -7.62 4.88 -3.73
N LYS A 63 -7.40 3.71 -3.14
CA LYS A 63 -7.93 2.42 -3.60
C LYS A 63 -8.57 1.70 -2.43
N LEU A 64 -9.86 1.39 -2.57
CA LEU A 64 -10.56 0.53 -1.63
C LEU A 64 -10.37 -0.93 -2.02
N VAL A 65 -9.94 -1.74 -1.06
CA VAL A 65 -9.83 -3.19 -1.17
C VAL A 65 -10.81 -3.79 -0.19
N THR A 66 -11.63 -4.74 -0.63
CA THR A 66 -12.52 -5.50 0.24
C THR A 66 -12.40 -6.97 -0.11
N PHE A 67 -12.06 -7.79 0.86
CA PHE A 67 -12.02 -9.23 0.67
C PHE A 67 -13.45 -9.78 0.61
N GLN A 68 -13.73 -10.54 -0.45
CA GLN A 68 -15.00 -11.23 -0.61
C GLN A 68 -15.04 -12.53 0.21
N ASN A 69 -13.94 -13.29 0.23
CA ASN A 69 -13.85 -14.54 1.00
C ASN A 69 -13.46 -14.27 2.45
N ALA A 70 -14.30 -14.68 3.42
CA ALA A 70 -14.12 -14.47 4.86
C ALA A 70 -12.75 -14.94 5.41
N ASN A 71 -12.14 -15.94 4.76
CA ASN A 71 -10.90 -16.56 5.20
C ASN A 71 -9.63 -15.78 4.80
N TRP A 72 -9.76 -14.74 3.98
CA TRP A 72 -8.61 -13.93 3.52
C TRP A 72 -8.29 -12.73 4.44
N GLY A 73 -8.99 -12.60 5.57
CA GLY A 73 -8.77 -11.47 6.49
C GLY A 73 -7.39 -11.52 7.16
N ALA A 74 -6.84 -10.34 7.48
CA ALA A 74 -5.61 -10.21 8.26
C ALA A 74 -5.95 -9.77 9.69
N ASN A 75 -5.33 -10.38 10.70
CA ASN A 75 -5.50 -9.93 12.09
C ASN A 75 -4.70 -8.64 12.31
N SER A 76 -5.34 -7.56 12.78
CA SER A 76 -4.70 -6.26 12.96
C SER A 76 -3.45 -6.26 13.84
N CYS A 77 -3.37 -7.17 14.82
CA CYS A 77 -2.22 -7.31 15.71
C CYS A 77 -1.09 -8.17 15.13
N SER A 78 -1.36 -8.91 14.06
CA SER A 78 -0.33 -9.69 13.37
C SER A 78 0.43 -8.88 12.31
N ILE A 79 -0.08 -7.71 11.92
CA ILE A 79 0.50 -6.89 10.86
C ILE A 79 1.73 -6.15 11.38
N THR A 80 2.86 -6.36 10.72
CA THR A 80 4.16 -5.77 11.05
C THR A 80 4.58 -4.66 10.07
N GLY A 81 3.88 -4.54 8.94
CA GLY A 81 4.13 -3.49 7.96
C GLY A 81 3.45 -3.74 6.63
N VAL A 82 3.93 -3.05 5.59
CA VAL A 82 3.46 -3.17 4.21
C VAL A 82 4.64 -3.29 3.26
N SER A 83 4.48 -4.12 2.23
CA SER A 83 5.37 -4.15 1.06
C SER A 83 4.62 -3.71 -0.19
N ILE A 84 5.27 -2.89 -1.01
CA ILE A 84 4.77 -2.49 -2.33
C ILE A 84 5.80 -2.92 -3.36
N ARG A 85 5.34 -3.60 -4.40
CA ARG A 85 6.17 -4.04 -5.51
C ARG A 85 5.69 -3.41 -6.81
N MET A 86 6.59 -2.76 -7.53
CA MET A 86 6.36 -2.46 -8.95
C MET A 86 6.54 -3.74 -9.77
N VAL A 87 5.49 -4.17 -10.45
CA VAL A 87 5.49 -5.39 -11.29
C VAL A 87 5.85 -5.04 -12.71
N SER A 88 5.19 -4.03 -13.26
CA SER A 88 5.39 -3.59 -14.62
C SER A 88 5.29 -2.07 -14.71
N HIS A 89 6.03 -1.52 -15.67
CA HIS A 89 5.96 -0.11 -16.04
C HIS A 89 6.02 0.01 -17.57
N PRO A 90 4.98 -0.44 -18.31
CA PRO A 90 5.01 -0.45 -19.76
C PRO A 90 4.51 0.89 -20.30
N GLU A 91 5.40 1.74 -20.79
CA GLU A 91 5.07 2.64 -21.89
C GLU A 91 6.18 2.58 -22.95
N TRP A 92 5.77 2.75 -24.21
CA TRP A 92 6.66 2.76 -25.37
C TRP A 92 7.51 4.04 -25.34
N HIS A 93 8.85 3.87 -25.38
CA HIS A 93 9.90 4.92 -25.29
C HIS A 93 10.26 5.48 -23.91
N GLU A 94 9.74 4.93 -22.81
CA GLU A 94 10.17 5.35 -21.47
C GLU A 94 11.02 4.27 -20.78
N SER A 95 11.99 4.70 -19.97
CA SER A 95 12.80 3.78 -19.18
C SER A 95 11.95 3.14 -18.07
N THR A 96 12.23 1.89 -17.70
CA THR A 96 11.56 1.16 -16.61
C THR A 96 11.91 1.65 -15.19
N GLY A 97 12.54 2.81 -15.08
CA GLY A 97 12.53 3.64 -13.87
C GLY A 97 11.83 4.92 -14.30
N ASN A 98 10.88 5.46 -13.55
CA ASN A 98 11.23 6.48 -12.56
C ASN A 98 10.08 6.77 -11.56
N TRP A 99 9.16 5.84 -11.27
CA TRP A 99 8.06 6.18 -10.38
C TRP A 99 8.54 6.55 -8.96
N ASN A 100 8.20 7.77 -8.51
CA ASN A 100 8.51 8.27 -7.18
C ASN A 100 7.26 8.31 -6.32
N MET A 101 7.19 7.43 -5.32
CA MET A 101 6.19 7.50 -4.27
C MET A 101 6.80 8.19 -3.05
N ASP A 102 6.25 9.35 -2.68
CA ASP A 102 6.67 10.15 -1.52
C ASP A 102 5.81 9.85 -0.27
N GLY A 103 4.79 9.02 -0.41
CA GLY A 103 4.12 8.47 0.74
C GLY A 103 3.06 7.43 0.45
N PHE A 104 2.77 6.64 1.48
CA PHE A 104 1.75 5.61 1.45
C PHE A 104 1.12 5.43 2.81
N ALA A 105 -0.20 5.24 2.84
CA ALA A 105 -0.98 5.00 4.05
C ALA A 105 -1.99 3.87 3.86
N VAL A 106 -2.31 3.20 4.97
CA VAL A 106 -3.34 2.14 5.00
C VAL A 106 -4.25 2.35 6.20
N GLN A 107 -5.55 2.24 5.95
CA GLN A 107 -6.56 2.15 6.99
C GLN A 107 -7.27 0.82 6.85
N GLY A 108 -7.28 0.01 7.91
CA GLY A 108 -7.93 -1.30 7.92
C GLY A 108 -9.20 -1.30 8.75
N TYR A 109 -10.24 -1.97 8.23
CA TYR A 109 -11.56 -2.07 8.85
C TYR A 109 -11.98 -3.53 9.04
N SER A 110 -12.70 -3.82 10.13
CA SER A 110 -13.29 -5.14 10.40
C SER A 110 -14.47 -5.45 9.46
N SER A 111 -15.01 -6.67 9.54
CA SER A 111 -16.26 -7.06 8.84
C SER A 111 -17.46 -6.16 9.17
N THR A 112 -17.47 -5.56 10.37
CA THR A 112 -18.51 -4.63 10.82
C THR A 112 -18.23 -3.18 10.42
N GLY A 113 -17.15 -2.92 9.67
CA GLY A 113 -16.73 -1.57 9.26
C GLY A 113 -16.02 -0.78 10.36
N ALA A 114 -15.70 -1.39 11.50
CA ALA A 114 -14.98 -0.69 12.56
C ALA A 114 -13.52 -0.46 12.15
N TYR A 115 -13.01 0.75 12.35
CA TYR A 115 -11.60 1.08 12.13
C TYR A 115 -10.72 0.39 13.17
N ARG A 116 -9.77 -0.44 12.71
CA ARG A 116 -9.01 -1.38 13.56
C ARG A 116 -7.53 -1.44 13.26
N TYR A 117 -7.04 -0.75 12.24
CA TYR A 117 -5.63 -0.68 11.91
C TYR A 117 -5.29 0.61 11.19
N SER A 118 -4.16 1.21 11.56
CA SER A 118 -3.61 2.39 10.94
C SER A 118 -2.17 2.11 10.53
N LEU A 119 -1.82 2.48 9.31
CA LEU A 119 -0.46 2.82 8.93
C LEU A 119 -0.51 4.25 8.40
N SER A 120 -0.07 5.19 9.22
CA SER A 120 -0.01 6.60 8.84
C SER A 120 1.00 6.81 7.72
N ARG A 121 0.80 7.88 6.94
CA ARG A 121 1.61 8.19 5.77
C ARG A 121 3.11 8.21 6.10
N SER A 122 3.85 7.26 5.52
CA SER A 122 5.31 7.35 5.47
C SER A 122 5.70 8.54 4.61
N THR A 123 6.66 9.36 5.05
CA THR A 123 7.25 10.46 4.26
C THR A 123 8.55 10.04 3.57
N ALA A 124 8.90 8.76 3.62
CA ALA A 124 10.10 8.26 2.98
C ALA A 124 9.87 8.14 1.47
N ASN A 125 10.54 8.99 0.70
CA ASN A 125 10.51 8.92 -0.76
C ASN A 125 11.13 7.59 -1.24
N LYS A 126 10.37 6.84 -2.03
CA LYS A 126 10.85 5.67 -2.76
C LYS A 126 10.79 5.93 -4.26
N ARG A 127 11.94 5.80 -4.92
CA ARG A 127 12.03 5.64 -6.38
C ARG A 127 12.01 4.16 -6.74
N PHE A 128 11.00 3.74 -7.50
CA PHE A 128 10.93 2.40 -8.07
C PHE A 128 11.69 2.34 -9.40
N THR A 129 12.50 1.30 -9.56
CA THR A 129 13.22 1.00 -10.80
C THR A 129 13.18 -0.51 -11.04
N GLY A 130 13.51 -0.95 -12.26
CA GLY A 130 13.65 -2.39 -12.55
C GLY A 130 14.62 -3.12 -11.60
N SER A 131 15.68 -2.45 -11.14
CA SER A 131 16.66 -2.99 -10.17
C SER A 131 16.25 -2.76 -8.70
N SER A 132 15.29 -1.89 -8.42
CA SER A 132 14.76 -1.61 -7.08
C SER A 132 13.23 -1.57 -7.06
N PRO A 133 12.56 -2.69 -7.36
CA PRO A 133 11.10 -2.71 -7.53
C PRO A 133 10.34 -2.77 -6.21
N TRP A 134 11.02 -2.89 -5.07
CA TRP A 134 10.41 -3.11 -3.77
C TRP A 134 10.52 -1.89 -2.85
N TRP A 135 9.42 -1.60 -2.16
CA TRP A 135 9.40 -0.74 -1.00
C TRP A 135 8.81 -1.47 0.19
N HIS A 136 9.47 -1.36 1.33
CA HIS A 136 8.99 -1.91 2.57
C HIS A 136 8.84 -0.76 3.55
N THR A 137 7.66 -0.63 4.14
CA THR A 137 7.41 0.28 5.25
C THR A 137 7.02 -0.57 6.44
N THR A 138 7.74 -0.41 7.54
CA THR A 138 7.40 -1.05 8.81
C THR A 138 6.55 -0.11 9.65
N GLY A 139 5.88 -0.68 10.64
CA GLY A 139 5.40 0.09 11.79
C GLY A 139 6.47 0.43 12.79
#